data_AF-A0A929I1L6-F1
#
_entry.id   AF-A0A929I1L6-F1
#
_cell.length_a   1.000
_cell.length_b   1.000
_cell.length_c   1.000
_cell.angle_alpha   90.00
_cell.angle_beta   90.00
_cell.angle_gamma   90.00
#
_symmetry.space_group_name_H-M   'P 1'
#
loop_
_entity.id
_entity.type
_entity.pdbx_description
1 polymer ?
#
loop_
_entity_poly.entity_id
_entity_poly.type
_entity_poly.pdbx_seq_one_letter_code
_entity_poly.pdbx_strand_id
1 'polypeptide(L)'
;MGTLIVMAYPTTLFAKAADHTYVKCGTGNKAWACWGGKTGGKELRRGTGSTNRADKIAQPDEKAGIKCYLINGVCHQAANRILLSAGITVRGARGYNVSESLFGTYGRVGYWPCKSPFNKFPRTTGDLQECVPKAVKGVRQTPLTRALSVADKLDWQYIKGVLKIYEGAQTMLKAKSFAPAEAEGFHIKLFMHMAEHHLGPMFDKKLASKLRQVRLKTEKNRLKAETAFEKDKMKAKEFVNAINKATIDFQDEMASAMTPEHYETLFELKPGDQVILADPSIVSEVFDVK
;
A
#
# COMPACT_ATOMS: atom_id res chain seq x y z
N MET A 1 11.52 -18.02 -13.39
CA MET A 1 10.88 -16.81 -12.84
C MET A 1 11.80 -16.24 -11.79
N GLY A 2 12.05 -14.94 -11.85
CA GLY A 2 12.93 -14.23 -10.96
C GLY A 2 12.38 -14.13 -9.55
N THR A 3 13.16 -13.46 -8.70
CA THR A 3 12.79 -13.18 -7.31
C THR A 3 12.57 -11.69 -7.15
N LEU A 4 11.46 -11.31 -6.54
CA LEU A 4 11.20 -9.94 -6.08
C LEU A 4 11.37 -9.91 -4.56
N ILE A 5 12.11 -8.92 -4.08
CA ILE A 5 12.43 -8.70 -2.67
C ILE A 5 11.84 -7.37 -2.27
N VAL A 6 11.05 -7.36 -1.19
CA VAL A 6 10.62 -6.13 -0.55
C VAL A 6 11.65 -5.71 0.49
N MET A 7 12.07 -4.46 0.38
CA MET A 7 12.99 -3.81 1.28
C MET A 7 12.24 -2.74 2.08
N ALA A 8 12.64 -2.53 3.33
CA ALA A 8 12.11 -1.46 4.16
C ALA A 8 13.20 -0.80 5.02
N TYR A 9 13.05 0.50 5.27
CA TYR A 9 13.86 1.20 6.25
C TYR A 9 13.03 2.27 6.98
N PRO A 10 13.34 2.54 8.26
CA PRO A 10 12.76 3.67 8.97
C PRO A 10 13.18 4.95 8.26
N THR A 11 12.22 5.80 7.93
CA THR A 11 12.52 7.07 7.28
C THR A 11 12.65 8.15 8.34
N THR A 12 13.62 9.06 8.18
CA THR A 12 13.59 10.34 8.93
C THR A 12 12.41 11.21 8.53
N LEU A 13 11.75 10.86 7.43
CA LEU A 13 10.79 11.64 6.67
C LEU A 13 9.33 11.51 7.18
N PHE A 14 9.04 10.52 8.02
CA PHE A 14 7.75 10.38 8.75
C PHE A 14 7.93 10.63 10.25
N ALA A 15 8.86 11.48 10.65
CA ALA A 15 9.30 11.56 12.06
C ALA A 15 9.72 10.18 12.63
N LYS A 16 10.25 9.29 11.78
CA LYS A 16 10.53 7.87 12.09
C LYS A 16 9.30 7.05 12.46
N ALA A 17 8.10 7.47 12.08
CA ALA A 17 6.87 6.79 12.48
C ALA A 17 6.54 5.60 11.57
N ALA A 18 6.65 5.73 10.24
CA ALA A 18 6.41 4.65 9.29
C ALA A 18 7.70 4.21 8.57
N ASP A 19 7.74 2.96 8.10
CA ASP A 19 8.80 2.50 7.22
C ASP A 19 8.54 2.98 5.78
N HIS A 20 9.61 3.30 5.05
CA HIS A 20 9.56 3.38 3.60
C HIS A 20 9.76 1.98 3.03
N THR A 21 9.03 1.63 1.97
CA THR A 21 9.28 0.39 1.24
C THR A 21 9.58 0.60 -0.24
N TYR A 22 10.42 -0.28 -0.76
CA TYR A 22 10.73 -0.36 -2.19
C TYR A 22 10.95 -1.82 -2.58
N VAL A 23 11.03 -2.08 -3.89
CA VAL A 23 11.22 -3.44 -4.43
C VAL A 23 12.54 -3.52 -5.17
N LYS A 24 13.27 -4.61 -4.98
CA LYS A 24 14.42 -4.96 -5.82
C LYS A 24 14.31 -6.39 -6.32
N CYS A 25 14.97 -6.71 -7.42
CA CYS A 25 15.05 -8.10 -7.83
C CYS A 25 16.16 -8.86 -7.07
N GLY A 26 16.11 -10.19 -7.12
CA GLY A 26 16.95 -11.08 -6.31
C GLY A 26 18.45 -10.90 -6.49
N THR A 27 18.90 -10.41 -7.64
CA THR A 27 20.32 -10.09 -7.90
C THR A 27 20.77 -8.79 -7.25
N GLY A 28 19.83 -7.90 -6.88
CA GLY A 28 20.10 -6.56 -6.40
C GLY A 28 20.46 -5.54 -7.49
N ASN A 29 20.63 -5.96 -8.75
CA ASN A 29 21.07 -5.07 -9.84
C ASN A 29 19.97 -4.10 -10.32
N LYS A 30 18.70 -4.39 -10.01
CA LYS A 30 17.56 -3.51 -10.28
C LYS A 30 16.73 -3.34 -9.04
N ALA A 31 16.35 -2.09 -8.79
CA ALA A 31 15.37 -1.69 -7.82
C ALA A 31 14.43 -0.64 -8.43
N TRP A 32 13.19 -0.66 -7.99
CA TRP A 32 12.15 0.29 -8.38
C TRP A 32 11.85 1.20 -7.19
N ALA A 33 12.10 2.49 -7.36
CA ALA A 33 11.76 3.53 -6.40
C ALA A 33 10.27 3.80 -6.46
N CYS A 34 9.64 4.14 -5.34
CA CYS A 34 8.27 4.65 -5.34
C CYS A 34 8.31 6.18 -5.43
N TRP A 35 8.05 6.86 -4.32
CA TRP A 35 8.19 8.30 -4.16
C TRP A 35 9.40 8.69 -3.29
N GLY A 36 10.09 7.71 -2.70
CA GLY A 36 11.33 7.90 -1.96
C GLY A 36 12.46 7.01 -2.51
N GLY A 37 13.53 6.81 -1.74
CA GLY A 37 14.73 6.11 -2.19
C GLY A 37 14.55 4.61 -2.50
N LYS A 38 15.53 4.01 -3.18
CA LYS A 38 15.54 2.57 -3.55
C LYS A 38 16.80 1.83 -3.12
N THR A 39 17.46 2.33 -2.09
CA THR A 39 18.72 1.80 -1.56
C THR A 39 18.64 1.66 -0.03
N GLY A 40 19.45 0.75 0.53
CA GLY A 40 19.52 0.51 1.98
C GLY A 40 18.38 -0.32 2.57
N GLY A 41 18.27 -0.28 3.90
CA GLY A 41 17.22 -0.99 4.65
C GLY A 41 17.41 -2.49 4.81
N LYS A 42 16.41 -3.10 5.44
CA LYS A 42 16.34 -4.55 5.67
C LYS A 42 15.37 -5.19 4.68
N GLU A 43 15.70 -6.42 4.28
CA GLU A 43 14.73 -7.25 3.59
C GLU A 43 13.61 -7.63 4.56
N LEU A 44 12.37 -7.43 4.14
CA LEU A 44 11.22 -7.93 4.88
C LEU A 44 10.83 -9.33 4.40
N ARG A 45 10.68 -9.47 3.08
CA ARG A 45 10.13 -10.66 2.43
C ARG A 45 10.62 -10.77 0.99
N ARG A 46 10.47 -11.96 0.42
CA ARG A 46 10.73 -12.22 -1.01
C ARG A 46 9.74 -13.23 -1.57
N GLY A 47 9.53 -13.18 -2.88
CA GLY A 47 8.66 -14.11 -3.59
C GLY A 47 9.09 -14.28 -5.04
N THR A 48 8.74 -15.43 -5.62
CA THR A 48 9.02 -15.74 -7.03
C THR A 48 7.99 -15.06 -7.92
N GLY A 49 8.43 -14.24 -8.87
CA GLY A 49 7.55 -13.49 -9.77
C GLY A 49 8.25 -13.04 -11.06
N SER A 50 7.46 -12.59 -12.03
CA SER A 50 7.97 -12.06 -13.30
C SER A 50 8.55 -10.67 -13.09
N THR A 51 9.88 -10.54 -13.20
CA THR A 51 10.54 -9.23 -13.07
C THR A 51 10.23 -8.31 -14.26
N ASN A 52 9.92 -8.86 -15.45
CA ASN A 52 9.38 -8.07 -16.57
C ASN A 52 8.01 -7.48 -16.25
N ARG A 53 7.16 -8.23 -15.54
CA ARG A 53 5.83 -7.75 -15.13
C ARG A 53 5.95 -6.68 -14.05
N ALA A 54 6.85 -6.89 -13.09
CA ALA A 54 7.16 -5.91 -12.06
C ALA A 54 7.59 -4.57 -12.68
N ASP A 55 8.52 -4.61 -13.65
CA ASP A 55 9.00 -3.42 -14.36
C ASP A 55 7.91 -2.72 -15.17
N LYS A 56 7.09 -3.49 -15.90
CA LYS A 56 5.96 -2.96 -16.64
C LYS A 56 4.90 -2.32 -15.73
N ILE A 57 4.67 -2.89 -14.55
CA ILE A 57 3.80 -2.29 -13.53
C ILE A 57 4.41 -1.00 -13.00
N ALA A 58 5.71 -1.00 -12.69
CA ALA A 58 6.41 0.14 -12.10
C ALA A 58 6.34 1.39 -13.00
N GLN A 59 6.34 1.20 -14.33
CA GLN A 59 6.43 2.28 -15.33
C GLN A 59 7.78 3.03 -15.25
N PRO A 60 8.11 3.90 -16.23
CA PRO A 60 9.39 4.63 -16.21
C PRO A 60 9.57 5.56 -15.00
N ASP A 61 8.46 6.04 -14.41
CA ASP A 61 8.49 6.86 -13.20
C ASP A 61 8.65 6.03 -11.90
N GLU A 62 8.65 4.70 -12.01
CA GLU A 62 8.73 3.71 -10.93
C GLU A 62 7.57 3.78 -9.89
N LYS A 63 6.61 4.69 -10.05
CA LYS A 63 5.50 4.96 -9.11
C LYS A 63 4.33 3.98 -9.21
N ALA A 64 4.42 3.00 -10.10
CA ALA A 64 3.43 1.94 -10.28
C ALA A 64 2.00 2.44 -10.51
N GLY A 65 1.87 3.58 -11.20
CA GLY A 65 0.57 4.20 -11.49
C GLY A 65 -0.11 4.85 -10.28
N ILE A 66 0.57 5.00 -9.13
CA ILE A 66 0.15 5.93 -8.06
C ILE A 66 0.52 7.33 -8.53
N LYS A 67 -0.47 8.16 -8.88
CA LYS A 67 -0.22 9.47 -9.50
C LYS A 67 -0.24 10.65 -8.53
N CYS A 68 -1.10 10.62 -7.52
CA CYS A 68 -1.06 11.59 -6.43
C CYS A 68 -0.69 10.92 -5.12
N TYR A 69 0.51 11.23 -4.63
CA TYR A 69 0.96 10.81 -3.32
C TYR A 69 -0.01 11.31 -2.23
N LEU A 70 -0.24 10.50 -1.19
CA LEU A 70 -1.22 10.71 -0.11
C LEU A 70 -2.70 10.77 -0.47
N ILE A 71 -3.02 10.79 -1.77
CA ILE A 71 -4.41 10.77 -2.22
C ILE A 71 -4.74 9.38 -2.75
N ASN A 72 -3.96 8.85 -3.68
CA ASN A 72 -4.18 7.51 -4.20
C ASN A 72 -3.42 6.44 -3.40
N GLY A 73 -2.38 6.81 -2.67
CA GLY A 73 -1.56 5.88 -1.91
C GLY A 73 -0.20 6.45 -1.58
N VAL A 74 0.57 5.65 -0.86
CA VAL A 74 1.96 5.96 -0.50
C VAL A 74 2.90 4.88 -1.06
N CYS A 75 4.17 4.89 -0.64
CA CYS A 75 5.18 3.95 -1.08
C CYS A 75 4.80 2.48 -0.89
N HIS A 76 4.09 2.16 0.21
CA HIS A 76 3.54 0.83 0.45
C HIS A 76 2.66 0.32 -0.70
N GLN A 77 1.75 1.15 -1.19
CA GLN A 77 0.84 0.77 -2.27
C GLN A 77 1.57 0.66 -3.61
N ALA A 78 2.53 1.54 -3.89
CA ALA A 78 3.36 1.44 -5.09
C ALA A 78 4.18 0.14 -5.09
N ALA A 79 4.86 -0.17 -3.99
CA ALA A 79 5.63 -1.40 -3.82
C ALA A 79 4.73 -2.65 -3.93
N ASN A 80 3.55 -2.65 -3.29
CA ASN A 80 2.58 -3.75 -3.42
C ASN A 80 2.17 -4.00 -4.88
N ARG A 81 1.93 -2.95 -5.67
CA ARG A 81 1.59 -3.11 -7.09
C ARG A 81 2.73 -3.82 -7.85
N ILE A 82 3.98 -3.44 -7.61
CA ILE A 82 5.16 -4.06 -8.24
C ILE A 82 5.30 -5.53 -7.81
N LEU A 83 5.04 -5.83 -6.54
CA LEU A 83 5.09 -7.18 -5.95
C LEU A 83 3.95 -8.10 -6.40
N LEU A 84 2.94 -7.60 -7.13
CA LEU A 84 1.76 -8.36 -7.54
C LEU A 84 2.11 -9.69 -8.22
N SER A 85 3.17 -9.72 -9.04
CA SER A 85 3.59 -10.94 -9.75
C SER A 85 4.23 -12.00 -8.85
N ALA A 86 4.76 -11.60 -7.69
CA ALA A 86 5.33 -12.48 -6.67
C ALA A 86 4.30 -12.93 -5.62
N GLY A 87 3.11 -12.33 -5.64
CA GLY A 87 2.01 -12.69 -4.76
C GLY A 87 2.24 -12.43 -3.28
N ILE A 88 3.02 -11.40 -2.98
CA ILE A 88 3.30 -10.92 -1.63
C ILE A 88 3.01 -9.41 -1.53
N THR A 89 2.93 -8.91 -0.31
CA THR A 89 2.82 -7.48 0.00
C THR A 89 3.98 -7.03 0.88
N VAL A 90 4.01 -5.75 1.22
CA VAL A 90 4.96 -5.13 2.13
C VAL A 90 4.66 -5.40 3.62
N ARG A 91 3.80 -6.38 3.94
CA ARG A 91 3.50 -6.77 5.34
C ARG A 91 4.78 -6.98 6.15
N GLY A 92 4.76 -6.49 7.39
CA GLY A 92 5.92 -6.40 8.28
C GLY A 92 6.68 -5.07 8.19
N ALA A 93 6.30 -4.17 7.28
CA ALA A 93 6.72 -2.77 7.31
C ALA A 93 5.89 -2.01 8.35
N ARG A 94 6.56 -1.26 9.23
CA ARG A 94 5.88 -0.45 10.25
C ARG A 94 4.94 0.57 9.60
N GLY A 95 3.70 0.63 10.06
CA GLY A 95 2.67 1.52 9.53
C GLY A 95 1.97 1.00 8.26
N TYR A 96 2.31 -0.21 7.79
CA TYR A 96 1.64 -0.79 6.63
C TYR A 96 0.14 -0.95 6.83
N ASN A 97 -0.29 -1.59 7.91
CA ASN A 97 -1.72 -1.87 8.15
C ASN A 97 -2.55 -0.59 8.31
N VAL A 98 -1.97 0.47 8.86
CA VAL A 98 -2.60 1.81 8.91
C VAL A 98 -2.73 2.39 7.51
N SER A 99 -1.67 2.36 6.70
CA SER A 99 -1.73 2.83 5.32
C SER A 99 -2.69 2.00 4.44
N GLU A 100 -2.76 0.69 4.64
CA GLU A 100 -3.68 -0.20 3.94
C GLU A 100 -5.13 0.06 4.34
N SER A 101 -5.39 0.38 5.61
CA SER A 101 -6.73 0.76 6.05
C SER A 101 -7.26 2.02 5.37
N LEU A 102 -6.37 2.98 5.09
CA LEU A 102 -6.73 4.25 4.47
C LEU A 102 -6.77 4.15 2.94
N PHE A 103 -5.79 3.49 2.32
CA PHE A 103 -5.61 3.49 0.88
C PHE A 103 -6.00 2.17 0.19
N GLY A 104 -6.16 1.08 0.93
CA GLY A 104 -6.23 -0.28 0.40
C GLY A 104 -4.85 -0.86 0.05
N THR A 105 -4.82 -2.17 -0.21
CA THR A 105 -3.57 -2.92 -0.50
C THR A 105 -2.82 -2.36 -1.71
N TYR A 106 -3.53 -1.99 -2.78
CA TYR A 106 -2.94 -1.49 -4.02
C TYR A 106 -3.28 -0.02 -4.29
N GLY A 107 -3.66 0.73 -3.26
CA GLY A 107 -4.03 2.14 -3.37
C GLY A 107 -5.45 2.36 -3.88
N ARG A 108 -5.90 3.60 -3.74
CA ARG A 108 -7.23 4.05 -4.14
C ARG A 108 -7.26 4.13 -5.67
N VAL A 109 -8.28 3.50 -6.25
CA VAL A 109 -8.58 3.59 -7.69
C VAL A 109 -9.68 4.61 -7.88
N GLY A 110 -9.50 5.51 -8.84
CA GLY A 110 -10.40 6.64 -9.05
C GLY A 110 -9.84 7.58 -10.10
N TYR A 111 -10.69 8.48 -10.59
CA TYR A 111 -10.30 9.57 -11.51
C TYR A 111 -9.98 10.87 -10.77
N TRP A 112 -10.40 10.99 -9.52
CA TRP A 112 -10.42 12.25 -8.78
C TRP A 112 -9.56 12.18 -7.52
N PRO A 113 -8.76 13.22 -7.20
CA PRO A 113 -8.41 14.36 -8.04
C PRO A 113 -7.43 13.98 -9.16
N CYS A 114 -6.92 12.75 -9.17
CA CYS A 114 -6.13 12.24 -10.28
C CYS A 114 -6.30 10.73 -10.48
N LYS A 115 -6.12 10.33 -11.74
CA LYS A 115 -6.31 8.96 -12.20
C LYS A 115 -5.19 8.05 -11.70
N SER A 116 -5.52 7.02 -10.92
CA SER A 116 -4.58 5.99 -10.45
C SER A 116 -4.99 4.60 -10.93
N PRO A 117 -4.76 4.27 -12.21
CA PRO A 117 -5.18 2.99 -12.76
C PRO A 117 -4.32 1.85 -12.18
N PHE A 118 -4.98 0.81 -11.66
CA PHE A 118 -4.29 -0.39 -11.22
C PHE A 118 -4.10 -1.38 -12.39
N ASN A 119 -3.10 -1.11 -13.23
CA ASN A 119 -2.77 -1.94 -14.38
C ASN A 119 -1.96 -3.17 -13.95
N LYS A 120 -2.56 -4.37 -14.04
CA LYS A 120 -1.98 -5.62 -13.53
C LYS A 120 -1.05 -6.35 -14.50
N PHE A 121 -1.16 -6.10 -15.81
CA PHE A 121 -0.41 -6.77 -16.89
C PHE A 121 -0.29 -8.31 -16.77
N PRO A 122 -1.39 -9.07 -16.65
CA PRO A 122 -1.35 -10.51 -16.35
C PRO A 122 -0.65 -11.37 -17.41
N ARG A 123 -0.56 -10.89 -18.66
CA ARG A 123 0.09 -11.60 -19.78
C ARG A 123 1.60 -11.37 -19.86
N THR A 124 2.16 -10.47 -19.04
CA THR A 124 3.61 -10.20 -19.06
C THR A 124 4.34 -11.20 -18.17
N THR A 125 5.27 -11.95 -18.76
CA THR A 125 6.04 -13.01 -18.10
C THR A 125 7.54 -12.86 -18.41
N GLY A 126 8.37 -13.71 -17.79
CA GLY A 126 9.82 -13.70 -17.97
C GLY A 126 10.54 -12.71 -17.05
N ASP A 127 11.84 -12.59 -17.26
CA ASP A 127 12.73 -11.85 -16.37
C ASP A 127 13.56 -10.79 -17.11
N LEU A 128 13.82 -9.67 -16.43
CA LEU A 128 14.76 -8.66 -16.89
C LEU A 128 16.17 -9.24 -16.87
N GLN A 129 17.00 -8.91 -17.86
CA GLN A 129 18.38 -9.43 -17.96
C GLN A 129 19.22 -9.14 -16.71
N GLU A 130 19.10 -7.95 -16.14
CA GLU A 130 19.77 -7.54 -14.89
C GLU A 130 19.31 -8.34 -13.65
N CYS A 131 18.13 -8.95 -13.72
CA CYS A 131 17.55 -9.75 -12.65
C CYS A 131 17.79 -11.26 -12.79
N VAL A 132 18.45 -11.68 -13.87
CA VAL A 132 18.93 -13.05 -14.04
C VAL A 132 20.34 -13.16 -13.44
N PRO A 133 20.59 -14.09 -12.49
CA PRO A 133 21.94 -14.32 -11.99
C PRO A 133 22.89 -14.69 -13.13
N LYS A 134 24.02 -14.00 -13.24
CA LYS A 134 25.08 -14.43 -14.17
C LYS A 134 25.60 -15.79 -13.70
N ALA A 135 25.70 -16.76 -14.60
CA ALA A 135 26.26 -18.06 -14.29
C ALA A 135 27.75 -17.90 -13.94
N VAL A 136 28.10 -18.11 -12.67
CA VAL A 136 29.49 -18.15 -12.22
C VAL A 136 29.92 -19.61 -12.27
N LYS A 137 30.87 -19.94 -13.16
CA LYS A 137 31.44 -21.30 -13.26
C LYS A 137 31.97 -21.74 -11.88
N GLY A 138 31.57 -22.94 -11.44
CA GLY A 138 32.09 -23.56 -10.22
C GLY A 138 31.40 -23.18 -8.91
N VAL A 139 30.45 -22.24 -8.90
CA VAL A 139 29.71 -21.88 -7.69
C VAL A 139 28.30 -22.46 -7.75
N ARG A 140 27.98 -23.38 -6.84
CA ARG A 140 26.63 -23.90 -6.65
C ARG A 140 25.77 -22.76 -6.08
N GLN A 141 25.03 -22.08 -6.94
CA GLN A 141 24.14 -20.99 -6.52
C GLN A 141 23.06 -21.56 -5.60
N THR A 142 22.95 -21.00 -4.39
CA THR A 142 21.81 -21.27 -3.52
C THR A 142 20.54 -20.82 -4.24
N PRO A 143 19.46 -21.61 -4.26
CA PRO A 143 18.20 -21.18 -4.86
C PRO A 143 17.78 -19.83 -4.27
N LEU A 144 17.65 -18.80 -5.11
CA LEU A 144 17.11 -17.50 -4.70
C LEU A 144 15.65 -17.61 -4.24
N THR A 145 14.99 -18.69 -4.64
CA THR A 145 13.58 -18.99 -4.37
C THR A 145 13.44 -19.80 -3.08
N ARG A 146 12.63 -19.30 -2.15
CA ARG A 146 12.17 -20.04 -0.96
C ARG A 146 10.77 -20.61 -1.23
N ALA A 147 10.48 -21.79 -0.69
CA ALA A 147 9.11 -22.27 -0.61
C ALA A 147 8.23 -21.29 0.18
N LEU A 148 6.97 -21.12 -0.25
CA LEU A 148 5.99 -20.29 0.47
C LEU A 148 5.69 -20.91 1.83
N SER A 149 5.86 -20.11 2.89
CA SER A 149 5.43 -20.47 4.25
C SER A 149 3.90 -20.54 4.36
N VAL A 150 3.37 -21.08 5.46
CA VAL A 150 1.92 -21.08 5.74
C VAL A 150 1.38 -19.63 5.76
N ALA A 151 2.13 -18.71 6.36
CA ALA A 151 1.79 -17.29 6.37
C ALA A 151 1.75 -16.70 4.95
N ASP A 152 2.64 -17.12 4.05
CA ASP A 152 2.63 -16.68 2.64
C ASP A 152 1.40 -17.22 1.88
N LYS A 153 0.92 -18.43 2.21
CA LYS A 153 -0.29 -19.01 1.60
C LYS A 153 -1.57 -18.30 2.04
N LEU A 154 -1.69 -17.95 3.31
CA LEU A 154 -2.81 -17.18 3.85
C LEU A 154 -2.88 -15.78 3.22
N ASP A 155 -1.72 -15.13 3.06
CA ASP A 155 -1.64 -13.84 2.37
C ASP A 155 -2.13 -13.95 0.92
N TRP A 156 -1.87 -15.05 0.24
CA TRP A 156 -2.35 -15.22 -1.13
C TRP A 156 -3.87 -15.34 -1.22
N GLN A 157 -4.51 -15.98 -0.23
CA GLN A 157 -5.98 -16.00 -0.14
C GLN A 157 -6.54 -14.59 0.13
N TYR A 158 -5.91 -13.85 1.03
CA TYR A 158 -6.23 -12.45 1.28
C TYR A 158 -6.13 -11.61 0.00
N ILE A 159 -4.99 -11.69 -0.70
CA ILE A 159 -4.73 -10.97 -1.96
C ILE A 159 -5.78 -11.32 -3.03
N LYS A 160 -6.17 -12.58 -3.17
CA LYS A 160 -7.24 -12.97 -4.10
C LYS A 160 -8.56 -12.27 -3.79
N GLY A 161 -8.94 -12.20 -2.51
CA GLY A 161 -10.13 -11.46 -2.06
C GLY A 161 -10.04 -9.97 -2.39
N VAL A 162 -8.89 -9.35 -2.12
CA VAL A 162 -8.60 -7.97 -2.49
C VAL A 162 -8.75 -7.76 -3.99
N LEU A 163 -8.13 -8.59 -4.82
CA LEU A 163 -8.17 -8.45 -6.29
C LEU A 163 -9.60 -8.54 -6.85
N LYS A 164 -10.45 -9.40 -6.27
CA LYS A 164 -11.88 -9.48 -6.60
C LYS A 164 -12.63 -8.18 -6.29
N ILE A 165 -12.30 -7.51 -5.17
CA ILE A 165 -12.86 -6.20 -4.83
C ILE A 165 -12.43 -5.14 -5.86
N TYR A 166 -11.15 -5.11 -6.24
CA TYR A 166 -10.63 -4.20 -7.27
C TYR A 166 -11.25 -4.45 -8.66
N GLU A 167 -11.51 -5.71 -9.02
CA GLU A 167 -12.16 -6.05 -10.30
C GLU A 167 -13.58 -5.49 -10.38
N GLY A 168 -14.35 -5.59 -9.29
CA GLY A 168 -15.65 -4.95 -9.18
C GLY A 168 -15.57 -3.43 -9.41
N ALA A 169 -14.62 -2.76 -8.77
CA ALA A 169 -14.41 -1.32 -8.92
C ALA A 169 -13.94 -0.91 -10.33
N GLN A 170 -13.10 -1.71 -10.98
CA GLN A 170 -12.65 -1.43 -12.35
C GLN A 170 -13.81 -1.47 -13.35
N THR A 171 -14.79 -2.36 -13.17
CA THR A 171 -16.00 -2.38 -13.98
C THR A 171 -16.79 -1.07 -13.83
N MET A 172 -16.93 -0.56 -12.60
CA MET A 172 -17.57 0.74 -12.33
C MET A 172 -16.79 1.90 -12.97
N LEU A 173 -15.46 1.91 -12.84
CA LEU A 173 -14.60 2.95 -13.43
C LEU A 173 -14.65 2.98 -14.97
N LYS A 174 -14.87 1.83 -15.62
CA LYS A 174 -15.05 1.75 -17.08
C LYS A 174 -16.41 2.29 -17.52
N ALA A 175 -17.43 2.16 -16.68
CA ALA A 175 -18.77 2.70 -16.95
C ALA A 175 -18.86 4.24 -16.80
N LYS A 176 -17.75 4.93 -16.49
CA LYS A 176 -17.69 6.38 -16.18
C LYS A 176 -18.65 6.82 -15.05
N SER A 177 -19.16 5.89 -14.24
CA SER A 177 -20.21 6.16 -13.25
C SER A 177 -19.70 6.37 -11.83
N PHE A 178 -18.40 6.65 -11.63
CA PHE A 178 -17.78 6.57 -10.31
C PHE A 178 -18.21 7.73 -9.40
N ALA A 179 -19.41 7.62 -8.84
CA ALA A 179 -19.95 8.57 -7.89
C ALA A 179 -19.13 8.50 -6.59
N PRO A 180 -18.98 9.62 -5.85
CA PRO A 180 -18.25 9.62 -4.57
C PRO A 180 -18.71 8.54 -3.57
N ALA A 181 -20.01 8.22 -3.55
CA ALA A 181 -20.56 7.16 -2.70
C ALA A 181 -20.08 5.75 -3.09
N GLU A 182 -19.85 5.49 -4.37
CA GLU A 182 -19.30 4.21 -4.85
C GLU A 182 -17.82 4.07 -4.47
N ALA A 183 -17.07 5.17 -4.56
CA ALA A 183 -15.68 5.24 -4.10
C ALA A 183 -15.56 4.94 -2.60
N GLU A 184 -16.41 5.59 -1.80
CA GLU A 184 -16.52 5.32 -0.35
C GLU A 184 -16.82 3.84 -0.10
N GLY A 185 -17.88 3.29 -0.71
CA GLY A 185 -18.27 1.89 -0.55
C GLY A 185 -17.15 0.91 -0.91
N PHE A 186 -16.39 1.19 -1.96
CA PHE A 186 -15.21 0.41 -2.35
C PHE A 186 -14.12 0.43 -1.27
N HIS A 187 -13.78 1.61 -0.73
CA HIS A 187 -12.75 1.74 0.31
C HIS A 187 -13.17 1.09 1.63
N ILE A 188 -14.44 1.25 2.02
CA ILE A 188 -14.97 0.55 3.19
C ILE A 188 -14.87 -0.97 2.98
N LYS A 189 -15.24 -1.48 1.79
CA LYS A 189 -15.17 -2.92 1.51
C LYS A 189 -13.75 -3.48 1.62
N LEU A 190 -12.75 -2.75 1.12
CA LEU A 190 -11.34 -3.14 1.27
C LEU A 190 -10.90 -3.16 2.74
N PHE A 191 -11.23 -2.11 3.49
CA PHE A 191 -10.90 -2.04 4.91
C PHE A 191 -11.56 -3.17 5.71
N MET A 192 -12.84 -3.44 5.47
CA MET A 192 -13.54 -4.52 6.18
C MET A 192 -12.97 -5.90 5.84
N HIS A 193 -12.56 -6.13 4.60
CA HIS A 193 -11.87 -7.36 4.19
C HIS A 193 -10.49 -7.51 4.85
N MET A 194 -9.75 -6.40 5.02
CA MET A 194 -8.52 -6.36 5.81
C MET A 194 -8.78 -6.70 7.28
N ALA A 195 -9.76 -6.04 7.90
CA ALA A 195 -10.09 -6.26 9.31
C ALA A 195 -10.52 -7.70 9.58
N GLU A 196 -11.38 -8.27 8.73
CA GLU A 196 -11.79 -9.68 8.84
C GLU A 196 -10.59 -10.64 8.72
N HIS A 197 -9.68 -10.37 7.78
CA HIS A 197 -8.50 -11.21 7.59
C HIS A 197 -7.56 -11.20 8.80
N HIS A 198 -7.29 -10.02 9.37
CA HIS A 198 -6.33 -9.87 10.47
C HIS A 198 -6.92 -10.29 11.82
N LEU A 199 -8.18 -9.91 12.10
CA LEU A 199 -8.82 -10.18 13.38
C LEU A 199 -9.43 -11.59 13.45
N GLY A 200 -9.80 -12.18 12.30
CA GLY A 200 -10.34 -13.52 12.24
C GLY A 200 -11.52 -13.72 13.21
N PRO A 201 -11.47 -14.68 14.14
CA PRO A 201 -12.54 -14.89 15.13
C PRO A 201 -12.86 -13.69 16.04
N MET A 202 -11.91 -12.75 16.22
CA MET A 202 -12.14 -11.52 17.00
C MET A 202 -13.08 -10.53 16.27
N PHE A 203 -13.33 -10.72 14.97
CA PHE A 203 -14.12 -9.83 14.14
C PHE A 203 -15.62 -10.15 14.19
N ASP A 204 -16.25 -9.86 15.33
CA ASP A 204 -17.69 -10.04 15.47
C ASP A 204 -18.52 -8.92 14.80
N LYS A 205 -19.84 -9.11 14.71
CA LYS A 205 -20.76 -8.14 14.08
C LYS A 205 -20.76 -6.77 14.76
N LYS A 206 -20.60 -6.73 16.09
CA LYS A 206 -20.61 -5.48 16.88
C LYS A 206 -19.34 -4.69 16.60
N LEU A 207 -18.18 -5.36 16.62
CA LEU A 207 -16.91 -4.77 16.26
C LEU A 207 -16.93 -4.30 14.81
N ALA A 208 -17.35 -5.15 13.87
CA ALA A 208 -17.46 -4.79 12.45
C ALA A 208 -18.31 -3.54 12.21
N SER A 209 -19.42 -3.37 12.93
CA SER A 209 -20.25 -2.16 12.86
C SER A 209 -19.49 -0.92 13.35
N LYS A 210 -18.80 -0.99 14.50
CA LYS A 210 -17.99 0.12 15.02
C LYS A 210 -16.86 0.50 14.07
N LEU A 211 -16.09 -0.48 13.57
CA LEU A 211 -14.96 -0.21 12.67
C LEU A 211 -15.43 0.43 11.36
N ARG A 212 -16.58 -0.02 10.83
CA ARG A 212 -17.22 0.59 9.67
C ARG A 212 -17.57 2.06 9.91
N GLN A 213 -18.13 2.40 11.07
CA GLN A 213 -18.49 3.77 11.41
C GLN A 213 -17.25 4.68 11.49
N VAL A 214 -16.20 4.23 12.17
CA VAL A 214 -14.92 4.96 12.24
C VAL A 214 -14.37 5.19 10.82
N ARG A 215 -14.29 4.12 10.01
CA ARG A 215 -13.74 4.24 8.64
C ARG A 215 -14.58 5.16 7.73
N LEU A 216 -15.91 5.14 7.85
CA LEU A 216 -16.80 6.06 7.12
C LEU A 216 -16.55 7.52 7.52
N LYS A 217 -16.43 7.80 8.82
CA LYS A 217 -16.13 9.15 9.31
C LYS A 217 -14.77 9.63 8.80
N THR A 218 -13.75 8.78 8.84
CA THR A 218 -12.42 9.09 8.30
C THR A 218 -12.47 9.39 6.80
N GLU A 219 -13.24 8.62 6.02
CA GLU A 219 -13.38 8.88 4.58
C GLU A 219 -13.96 10.27 4.30
N LYS A 220 -15.02 10.64 5.03
CA LYS A 220 -15.64 11.96 4.90
C LYS A 220 -14.68 13.09 5.23
N ASN A 221 -13.88 12.94 6.29
CA ASN A 221 -12.88 13.94 6.67
C ASN A 221 -11.77 14.07 5.62
N ARG A 222 -11.28 12.94 5.09
CA ARG A 222 -10.31 12.94 3.99
C ARG A 222 -10.86 13.60 2.73
N LEU A 223 -12.08 13.23 2.32
CA LEU A 223 -12.71 13.80 1.11
C LEU A 223 -12.89 15.32 1.23
N LYS A 224 -13.21 15.84 2.43
CA LYS A 224 -13.25 17.29 2.68
C LYS A 224 -11.89 17.95 2.45
N ALA A 225 -10.82 17.39 3.00
CA ALA A 225 -9.46 17.91 2.82
C ALA A 225 -9.01 17.84 1.35
N GLU A 226 -9.23 16.69 0.70
CA GLU A 226 -8.92 16.48 -0.72
C GLU A 226 -9.69 17.48 -1.61
N THR A 227 -10.96 17.77 -1.29
CA THR A 227 -11.80 18.71 -2.07
C THR A 227 -11.37 20.15 -1.85
N ALA A 228 -10.99 20.51 -0.62
CA ALA A 228 -10.48 21.85 -0.34
C ALA A 228 -9.15 22.09 -1.03
N PHE A 229 -8.28 21.07 -1.04
CA PHE A 229 -6.99 21.12 -1.72
C PHE A 229 -7.14 21.23 -3.24
N GLU A 230 -8.02 20.43 -3.85
CA GLU A 230 -8.30 20.50 -5.31
C GLU A 230 -8.81 21.88 -5.74
N LYS A 231 -9.66 22.52 -4.91
CA LYS A 231 -10.27 23.81 -5.24
C LYS A 231 -9.37 25.01 -4.89
N ASP A 232 -8.09 24.77 -4.66
CA ASP A 232 -7.11 25.77 -4.21
C ASP A 232 -7.53 26.53 -2.94
N LYS A 233 -8.41 25.93 -2.12
CA LYS A 233 -8.89 26.49 -0.84
C LYS A 233 -8.05 26.05 0.35
N MET A 234 -7.07 25.20 0.12
CA MET A 234 -6.17 24.66 1.14
C MET A 234 -4.78 24.57 0.51
N LYS A 235 -3.78 25.13 1.16
CA LYS A 235 -2.39 25.01 0.69
C LYS A 235 -1.86 23.62 0.94
N ALA A 236 -0.85 23.18 0.21
CA ALA A 236 -0.34 21.82 0.33
C ALA A 236 0.19 21.47 1.74
N LYS A 237 0.83 22.41 2.45
CA LYS A 237 1.21 22.21 3.86
C LYS A 237 -0.01 21.98 4.76
N GLU A 238 -1.09 22.73 4.56
CA GLU A 238 -2.34 22.56 5.31
C GLU A 238 -3.00 21.22 4.96
N PHE A 239 -2.97 20.83 3.69
CA PHE A 239 -3.46 19.54 3.22
C PHE A 239 -2.71 18.37 3.89
N VAL A 240 -1.39 18.42 3.94
CA VAL A 240 -0.58 17.42 4.66
C VAL A 240 -0.96 17.33 6.12
N ASN A 241 -1.07 18.47 6.79
CA ASN A 241 -1.46 18.51 8.20
C ASN A 241 -2.87 17.93 8.40
N ALA A 242 -3.81 18.21 7.49
CA ALA A 242 -5.15 17.65 7.52
C ALA A 242 -5.15 16.12 7.32
N ILE A 243 -4.34 15.59 6.39
CA ILE A 243 -4.20 14.14 6.18
C ILE A 243 -3.53 13.45 7.37
N ASN A 244 -2.48 14.04 7.94
CA ASN A 244 -1.84 13.51 9.15
C ASN A 244 -2.81 13.52 10.34
N LYS A 245 -3.54 14.62 10.54
CA LYS A 245 -4.58 14.69 11.57
C LYS A 245 -5.65 13.63 11.36
N ALA A 246 -6.17 13.48 10.14
CA ALA A 246 -7.17 12.44 9.85
C ALA A 246 -6.65 11.01 10.09
N THR A 247 -5.34 10.79 9.92
CA THR A 247 -4.68 9.50 10.19
C THR A 247 -4.53 9.25 11.69
N ILE A 248 -4.19 10.28 12.47
CA ILE A 248 -4.11 10.21 13.94
C ILE A 248 -5.50 10.00 14.53
N ASP A 249 -6.47 10.84 14.15
CA ASP A 249 -7.85 10.72 14.62
C ASP A 249 -8.44 9.33 14.31
N PHE A 250 -8.14 8.77 13.14
CA PHE A 250 -8.51 7.39 12.78
C PHE A 250 -7.92 6.36 13.74
N GLN A 251 -6.63 6.47 14.07
CA GLN A 251 -5.97 5.54 15.00
C GLN A 251 -6.55 5.65 16.41
N ASP A 252 -6.78 6.86 16.92
CA ASP A 252 -7.32 7.09 18.26
C ASP A 252 -8.77 6.58 18.37
N GLU A 253 -9.59 6.82 17.34
CA GLU A 253 -10.96 6.31 17.29
C GLU A 253 -11.00 4.78 17.16
N MET A 254 -10.07 4.20 16.40
CA MET A 254 -9.92 2.75 16.32
C MET A 254 -9.51 2.15 17.65
N ALA A 255 -8.52 2.71 18.34
CA ALA A 255 -8.09 2.30 19.67
C ALA A 255 -9.24 2.37 20.69
N SER A 256 -10.10 3.38 20.57
CA SER A 256 -11.29 3.53 21.41
C SER A 256 -12.43 2.55 21.06
N ALA A 257 -12.47 2.07 19.82
CA ALA A 257 -13.53 1.19 19.32
C ALA A 257 -13.34 -0.28 19.70
N MET A 258 -12.11 -0.69 20.02
CA MET A 258 -11.71 -2.09 20.23
C MET A 258 -10.84 -2.27 21.48
N THR A 259 -10.51 -3.51 21.84
CA THR A 259 -9.57 -3.79 22.94
C THR A 259 -8.13 -3.53 22.48
N PRO A 260 -7.18 -3.35 23.42
CA PRO A 260 -5.76 -3.25 23.08
C PRO A 260 -5.24 -4.40 22.21
N GLU A 261 -5.65 -5.63 22.51
CA GLU A 261 -5.26 -6.83 21.77
C GLU A 261 -5.79 -6.81 20.32
N HIS A 262 -7.05 -6.40 20.11
CA HIS A 262 -7.61 -6.26 18.77
C HIS A 262 -6.86 -5.18 17.98
N TYR A 263 -6.51 -4.07 18.64
CA TYR A 263 -5.79 -2.96 18.00
C TYR A 263 -4.40 -3.40 17.56
N GLU A 264 -3.66 -4.07 18.44
CA GLU A 264 -2.33 -4.59 18.16
C GLU A 264 -2.36 -5.67 17.07
N THR A 265 -3.36 -6.54 17.07
CA THR A 265 -3.54 -7.54 16.01
C THR A 265 -3.84 -6.88 14.65
N LEU A 266 -4.71 -5.87 14.62
CA LEU A 266 -5.12 -5.21 13.39
C LEU A 266 -4.00 -4.35 12.80
N PHE A 267 -3.31 -3.56 13.63
CA PHE A 267 -2.38 -2.54 13.17
C PHE A 267 -0.89 -2.88 13.34
N GLU A 268 -0.56 -3.94 14.08
CA GLU A 268 0.82 -4.27 14.49
C GLU A 268 1.48 -3.11 15.26
N LEU A 269 0.69 -2.44 16.09
CA LEU A 269 1.06 -1.26 16.90
C LEU A 269 0.37 -1.33 18.26
N LYS A 270 1.00 -0.79 19.31
CA LYS A 270 0.32 -0.66 20.61
C LYS A 270 -0.63 0.54 20.59
N PRO A 271 -1.73 0.51 21.35
CA PRO A 271 -2.53 1.72 21.57
C PRO A 271 -1.65 2.87 22.07
N GLY A 272 -1.73 4.03 21.42
CA GLY A 272 -0.88 5.20 21.68
C GLY A 272 0.38 5.29 20.82
N ASP A 273 0.82 4.18 20.20
CA ASP A 273 1.81 4.25 19.12
C ASP A 273 1.13 4.82 17.87
N GLN A 274 1.53 6.01 17.46
CA GLN A 274 0.96 6.66 16.28
C GLN A 274 1.91 6.60 15.09
N VAL A 275 1.32 6.36 13.92
CA VAL A 275 1.97 6.55 12.62
C VAL A 275 1.37 7.72 11.87
N ILE A 276 2.23 8.53 11.29
CA ILE A 276 1.87 9.49 10.26
C ILE A 276 2.32 8.96 8.90
N LEU A 277 1.53 9.24 7.86
CA LEU A 277 1.76 8.70 6.52
C LEU A 277 2.23 9.76 5.53
N ALA A 278 2.14 11.04 5.88
CA ALA A 278 2.60 12.12 5.03
C ALA A 278 4.05 12.47 5.32
N ASP A 279 4.85 12.42 4.27
CA ASP A 279 6.21 12.94 4.24
C ASP A 279 6.18 14.38 3.71
N PRO A 280 6.51 15.38 4.55
CA PRO A 280 6.52 16.77 4.11
C PRO A 280 7.50 17.04 2.96
N SER A 281 8.62 16.33 2.89
CA SER A 281 9.63 16.53 1.84
C SER A 281 9.15 16.00 0.48
N ILE A 282 8.61 14.78 0.45
CA ILE A 282 7.97 14.24 -0.76
C ILE A 282 6.82 15.15 -1.16
N VAL A 283 5.96 15.57 -0.24
CA VAL A 283 4.84 16.46 -0.57
C VAL A 283 5.33 17.77 -1.18
N SER A 284 6.37 18.40 -0.61
CA SER A 284 6.97 19.61 -1.18
C SER A 284 7.43 19.41 -2.63
N GLU A 285 8.05 18.27 -2.94
CA GLU A 285 8.47 17.92 -4.30
C GLU A 285 7.31 17.60 -5.23
N VAL A 286 6.25 16.94 -4.74
CA VAL A 286 5.10 16.51 -5.55
C VAL A 286 4.14 17.66 -5.85
N PHE A 287 3.91 18.53 -4.88
CA PHE A 287 2.91 19.59 -4.95
C PHE A 287 3.53 20.99 -5.13
N ASP A 288 4.82 21.06 -5.46
CA ASP A 288 5.59 22.29 -5.71
C ASP A 288 5.42 23.33 -4.58
N VAL A 289 5.49 22.84 -3.35
CA VAL A 289 5.25 23.63 -2.12
C VAL A 289 6.56 24.32 -1.75
N LYS A 290 6.82 25.48 -2.35
CA LYS A 290 7.87 26.41 -1.89
C LYS A 290 7.48 27.07 -0.57
#